data_AF-A0A3B8P0P7-F1
#
_entry.id   AF-A0A3B8P0P7-F1
#
_cell.length_a   1.000
_cell.length_b   1.000
_cell.length_c   1.000
_cell.angle_alpha   90.00
_cell.angle_beta   90.00
_cell.angle_gamma   90.00
#
_symmetry.space_group_name_H-M   'P 1'
#
loop_
_entity.id
_entity.type
_entity.pdbx_description
1 polymer ?
#
loop_
_entity_poly.entity_id
_entity_poly.type
_entity_poly.pdbx_seq_one_letter_code
_entity_poly.pdbx_strand_id
1 'polypeptide(L)' 'GSRQVVQRLQDLIRKHELADKVELNGTFCMGKCQEGVAVSVDGNFCSVTPDTVDEFFNENILARA' A
#
# COMPACT_ATOMS: atom_id res chain seq x y z
N GLY A 1 2.32 9.33 -9.50
CA GLY A 1 1.44 8.94 -8.40
C GLY A 1 1.82 7.58 -7.83
N SER A 2 1.45 6.49 -8.50
CA SER A 2 1.65 5.10 -8.02
C SER A 2 3.06 4.73 -7.60
N ARG A 3 4.08 5.14 -8.35
CA ARG A 3 5.49 4.87 -7.97
C ARG A 3 5.87 5.43 -6.61
N GLN A 4 5.39 6.62 -6.24
CA GLN A 4 5.70 7.22 -4.94
C GLN A 4 5.04 6.46 -3.79
N VAL A 5 3.77 6.07 -3.97
CA VAL A 5 3.03 5.25 -2.98
C VAL A 5 3.71 3.91 -2.76
N VAL A 6 4.08 3.21 -3.85
CA VAL A 6 4.79 1.91 -3.77
C VAL A 6 6.14 2.05 -3.09
N GLN A 7 6.94 3.08 -3.43
CA GLN A 7 8.21 3.33 -2.76
C GLN A 7 8.00 3.58 -1.26
N ARG A 8 7.04 4.44 -0.90
CA ARG A 8 6.76 4.79 0.49
C ARG A 8 6.29 3.57 1.30
N LEU A 9 5.42 2.74 0.73
CA LEU A 9 5.01 1.47 1.33
C LEU A 9 6.19 0.53 1.54
N GLN A 10 7.06 0.34 0.54
CA GLN A 10 8.27 -0.50 0.72
C GLN A 10 9.18 0.02 1.83
N ASP A 11 9.36 1.34 1.93
CA ASP A 11 10.19 1.96 2.96
C ASP A 11 9.60 1.72 4.36
N LEU A 12 8.29 1.92 4.53
CA LEU A 12 7.56 1.67 5.77
C LEU A 12 7.60 0.19 6.18
N ILE A 13 7.38 -0.73 5.23
CA ILE A 13 7.47 -2.18 5.48
C ILE A 13 8.85 -2.56 5.98
N ARG A 14 9.92 -2.05 5.35
CA ARG A 14 11.30 -2.31 5.80
C ARG A 14 11.59 -1.68 7.15
N LYS A 15 11.15 -0.43 7.36
CA LYS A 15 11.37 0.31 8.61
C LYS A 15 10.70 -0.35 9.82
N HIS A 16 9.55 -0.98 9.61
CA HIS A 16 8.81 -1.72 10.64
C HIS A 16 9.10 -3.23 10.63
N GLU A 17 10.06 -3.69 9.82
CA GLU A 17 10.42 -5.11 9.68
C GLU A 17 9.22 -6.02 9.35
N LEU A 18 8.23 -5.46 8.66
CA LEU A 18 6.98 -6.12 8.28
C LEU A 18 7.11 -6.92 7.00
N ALA A 19 8.30 -7.02 6.42
CA ALA A 19 8.53 -7.76 5.16
C ALA A 19 8.17 -9.26 5.28
N ASP A 20 8.21 -9.82 6.48
CA ASP A 20 7.81 -11.21 6.76
C ASP A 20 6.28 -11.38 6.88
N LYS A 21 5.58 -10.30 7.27
CA LYS A 21 4.12 -10.30 7.52
C LYS A 21 3.30 -9.73 6.37
N VAL A 22 3.90 -8.85 5.56
CA VAL A 22 3.22 -8.05 4.54
C VAL A 22 3.88 -8.30 3.20
N GLU A 23 3.13 -8.94 2.29
CA GLU A 23 3.57 -9.19 0.92
C GLU A 23 3.04 -8.09 -0.01
N LEU A 24 3.96 -7.23 -0.49
CA LEU A 24 3.60 -6.15 -1.40
C LEU A 24 3.66 -6.61 -2.86
N ASN A 25 2.51 -7.03 -3.40
CA ASN A 25 2.38 -7.41 -4.81
C ASN A 25 1.95 -6.24 -5.69
N GLY A 26 2.75 -5.93 -6.70
CA GLY A 26 2.42 -4.95 -7.73
C GLY A 26 1.88 -5.62 -8.99
N THR A 27 0.56 -5.54 -9.21
CA THR A 27 -0.03 -5.97 -10.48
C THR A 27 0.05 -4.84 -11.51
N PHE A 28 0.53 -5.16 -12.71
CA PHE A 28 0.56 -4.20 -13.82
C PHE A 28 -0.85 -4.05 -14.39
N CYS A 29 -1.45 -2.87 -14.20
CA CYS A 29 -2.78 -2.48 -14.68
C CYS A 29 -3.94 -3.40 -14.21
N MET A 30 -4.54 -3.04 -13.06
CA MET A 30 -5.79 -3.65 -12.56
C MET A 30 -7.07 -3.14 -13.24
N GLY A 31 -6.99 -2.52 -14.42
CA GLY A 31 -8.16 -1.95 -15.13
C GLY A 31 -8.77 -0.70 -14.49
N LYS A 32 -8.23 -0.21 -13.37
CA LYS A 32 -8.67 1.00 -12.64
C LYS A 32 -7.76 2.21 -12.83
N CYS A 33 -7.32 2.46 -14.07
CA CYS A 33 -6.38 3.56 -14.37
C CYS A 33 -6.90 4.97 -14.00
N GLN A 34 -8.22 5.15 -13.87
CA GLN A 34 -8.84 6.43 -13.51
C GLN A 34 -8.93 6.69 -11.99
N GLU A 35 -8.85 5.65 -11.14
CA GLU A 35 -9.11 5.79 -9.68
C GLU A 35 -7.83 5.94 -8.83
N GLY A 36 -6.66 6.07 -9.48
CA GLY A 36 -5.39 6.26 -8.78
C GLY A 36 -4.72 4.96 -8.35
N VAL A 37 -4.12 4.95 -7.16
CA VAL A 37 -3.37 3.80 -6.64
C VAL A 37 -4.31 2.97 -5.77
N ALA A 38 -4.89 1.93 -6.36
CA ALA A 38 -5.68 0.97 -5.62
C ALA A 38 -4.76 -0.03 -4.91
N VAL A 39 -4.89 -0.13 -3.59
CA VAL A 39 -4.21 -1.14 -2.77
C VAL A 39 -5.30 -2.06 -2.20
N SER A 40 -5.09 -3.37 -2.32
CA SER A 40 -5.98 -4.35 -1.71
C SER A 40 -5.35 -4.86 -0.42
N VAL A 41 -6.06 -4.71 0.69
CA VAL A 41 -5.67 -5.27 2.00
C VAL A 41 -6.76 -6.24 2.40
N ASP A 42 -6.41 -7.52 2.53
CA ASP A 42 -7.35 -8.58 2.95
C ASP A 42 -8.61 -8.65 2.05
N GLY A 43 -8.44 -8.46 0.73
CA GLY A 43 -9.53 -8.44 -0.24
C GLY A 43 -10.35 -7.14 -0.30
N ASN A 44 -10.07 -6.16 0.56
CA ASN A 44 -10.71 -4.85 0.54
C ASN A 44 -9.88 -3.86 -0.29
N PHE A 45 -10.49 -3.26 -1.30
CA PHE A 45 -9.83 -2.25 -2.14
C PHE A 45 -9.92 -0.88 -1.48
N CYS A 46 -8.77 -0.27 -1.23
CA CYS A 46 -8.64 1.10 -0.76
C CYS A 46 -7.90 1.93 -1.82
N SER A 47 -8.37 3.16 -2.04
CA SER A 47 -7.63 4.12 -2.84
C SER A 47 -6.71 4.91 -1.93
N VAL A 48 -5.42 4.91 -2.25
CA VAL A 48 -4.39 5.57 -1.43
C VAL A 48 -3.65 6.61 -2.25
N THR A 49 -3.33 7.70 -1.60
CA THR A 49 -2.55 8.80 -2.20
C THR A 49 -1.17 8.85 -1.53
N PRO A 50 -0.15 9.46 -2.17
CA PRO A 50 1.17 9.59 -1.56
C PRO A 50 1.18 10.42 -0.27
N ASP A 51 0.15 11.24 0.00
CA ASP A 51 0.01 11.98 1.25
C ASP A 51 -0.63 11.12 2.35
N THR A 52 -1.63 10.31 2.00
CA THR A 52 -2.38 9.46 2.95
C THR A 52 -1.79 8.07 3.15
N VAL A 53 -0.72 7.71 2.43
CA VAL A 53 -0.12 6.37 2.47
C VAL A 53 0.47 6.02 3.84
N ASP A 54 1.07 6.99 4.54
CA ASP A 54 1.64 6.77 5.87
C ASP A 54 0.55 6.46 6.91
N GLU A 55 -0.54 7.21 6.89
CA GLU A 55 -1.71 6.99 7.75
C GLU A 55 -2.40 5.67 7.43
N PHE A 56 -2.64 5.40 6.14
CA PHE A 56 -3.21 4.14 5.66
C PHE A 56 -2.38 2.95 6.10
N PHE A 57 -1.05 3.04 5.98
CA PHE A 57 -0.14 1.98 6.41
C PHE A 57 -0.28 1.73 7.91
N ASN A 58 -0.32 2.78 8.73
CA ASN A 58 -0.43 2.65 10.17
C ASN A 58 -1.77 2.01 10.58
N GLU A 59 -2.88 2.49 10.03
CA GLU A 59 -4.23 2.04 10.41
C GLU A 59 -4.62 0.69 9.81
N ASN A 60 -4.16 0.36 8.59
CA ASN A 60 -4.59 -0.85 7.89
C ASN A 60 -3.55 -1.96 7.92
N ILE A 61 -2.26 -1.63 7.91
CA ILE A 61 -1.18 -2.62 7.83
C ILE A 61 -0.58 -2.84 9.22
N LEU A 62 -0.14 -1.77 9.87
CA LEU A 62 0.55 -1.82 11.17
C LEU A 62 -0.40 -2.24 12.30
N ALA A 63 -1.66 -1.78 12.27
CA ALA A 63 -2.69 -2.23 13.22
C ALA A 63 -3.11 -3.70 13.03
N ARG A 64 -2.82 -4.30 11.87
CA ARG A 64 -3.16 -5.69 11.54
C ARG A 64 -1.96 -6.64 11.54
N ALA A 65 -0.73 -6.13 11.65
CA ALA A 65 0.51 -6.89 11.57
C ALA A 65 0.89 -7.55 12.90
#